data_AF-X8AH81-F1
#
_entry.id   AF-X8AH81-F1
#
_cell.length_a   1.000
_cell.length_b   1.000
_cell.length_c   1.000
_cell.angle_alpha   90.00
_cell.angle_beta   90.00
_cell.angle_gamma   90.00
#
_symmetry.space_group_name_H-M   'P 1'
#
loop_
_entity.id
_entity.type
_entity.pdbx_description
1 polymer ?
#
loop_
_entity_poly.entity_id
_entity_poly.type
_entity_poly.pdbx_seq_one_letter_code
_entity_poly.pdbx_strand_id
1 'polypeptide(L)' 'MRGRTVVDENAPGDAVMVRDQEYIYCPWHQWGFELATGTTAVKPEWSIRTYPVRVVGNDVLVMA' A
#
# COMPACT_ATOMS: atom_id res chain seq x y z
N MET A 1 8.03 5.42 3.45
CA MET A 1 7.19 5.56 2.23
C MET A 1 5.75 5.25 2.58
N ARG A 2 4.78 5.99 2.02
CA ARG A 2 3.34 5.73 2.18
C ARG A 2 2.61 5.56 0.85
N GLY A 3 3.33 5.68 -0.26
CA GLY A 3 2.83 5.53 -1.62
C GLY A 3 3.82 4.72 -2.45
N ARG A 4 3.58 4.66 -3.76
CA ARG A 4 4.47 3.97 -4.72
C ARG A 4 5.42 4.96 -5.36
N THR A 5 6.70 4.59 -5.46
CA THR A 5 7.68 5.34 -6.25
C THR A 5 7.55 4.97 -7.73
N VAL A 6 7.45 5.99 -8.59
CA VAL A 6 7.44 5.85 -10.05
C VAL A 6 8.43 6.85 -10.65
N VAL A 7 8.83 6.64 -11.90
CA VAL A 7 9.68 7.59 -12.65
C VAL A 7 8.92 8.90 -12.83
N ASP A 8 9.60 10.04 -12.67
CA ASP A 8 9.01 11.34 -13.03
C ASP A 8 9.05 11.54 -14.55
N GLU A 9 7.88 11.71 -15.15
CA GLU A 9 7.75 11.97 -16.59
C GLU A 9 8.22 13.37 -17.00
N ASN A 10 8.27 14.32 -16.06
CA ASN A 10 8.64 15.72 -16.32
C ASN A 10 10.12 16.03 -16.01
N ALA A 11 10.79 15.14 -15.27
CA ALA A 11 12.17 15.33 -14.82
C ALA A 11 12.98 14.04 -15.06
N PRO A 12 13.67 13.91 -16.21
CA PRO A 12 14.44 12.72 -16.53
C PRO A 12 15.48 12.40 -15.44
N GLY A 13 15.43 11.16 -14.93
CA GLY A 13 16.32 10.70 -13.86
C GLY A 13 15.80 10.91 -12.44
N ASP A 14 14.65 11.57 -12.28
CA ASP A 14 13.99 11.74 -10.99
C ASP A 14 12.86 10.71 -10.77
N ALA A 15 12.37 10.65 -9.53
CA ALA A 15 11.27 9.79 -9.13
C ALA A 15 10.28 10.52 -8.24
N VAL A 16 9.00 10.27 -8.47
CA VAL A 16 7.90 10.84 -7.68
C VAL A 16 7.17 9.77 -6.89
N MET A 17 6.68 10.16 -5.72
CA MET A 17 5.79 9.34 -4.90
C MET A 17 4.35 9.60 -5.31
N VAL A 18 3.66 8.56 -5.75
CA VAL A 18 2.25 8.60 -6.14
C VAL A 18 1.42 7.72 -5.19
N ARG A 19 0.09 7.90 -5.20
CA ARG A 19 -0.85 7.09 -4.39
C ARG A 19 -0.52 7.15 -2.89
N ASP A 20 -0.40 8.37 -2.37
CA ASP A 20 -0.08 8.57 -0.96
C ASP A 20 -1.10 7.90 -0.04
N GLN A 21 -0.61 7.34 1.05
CA GLN A 21 -1.36 6.55 2.05
C GLN A 21 -2.02 5.28 1.54
N GLU A 22 -1.76 4.82 0.32
CA GLU A 22 -2.30 3.54 -0.18
C GLU A 22 -1.37 2.34 0.09
N TYR A 23 -0.15 2.59 0.59
CA TYR A 23 0.86 1.56 0.83
C TYR A 23 1.45 1.62 2.24
N ILE A 24 1.73 0.42 2.78
CA ILE A 24 2.54 0.24 4.00
C ILE A 24 3.79 -0.56 3.69
N TYR A 25 4.84 -0.35 4.48
CA TYR A 25 6.14 -1.00 4.29
C TYR A 25 6.55 -1.71 5.57
N CYS A 26 6.88 -3.00 5.46
CA CYS A 26 7.34 -3.78 6.60
C CYS A 26 8.69 -3.25 7.10
N PRO A 27 8.84 -2.93 8.41
CA PRO A 27 10.08 -2.36 8.93
C PRO A 27 11.26 -3.33 8.89
N TRP A 28 11.03 -4.64 8.79
CA TRP A 28 12.10 -5.63 8.81
C TRP A 28 12.76 -5.83 7.45
N HIS A 29 11.97 -6.05 6.41
CA HIS A 29 12.47 -6.42 5.07
C HIS A 29 12.00 -5.48 3.96
N GLN A 30 11.34 -4.37 4.32
CA GLN A 30 11.00 -3.26 3.42
C GLN A 30 10.07 -3.63 2.26
N TRP A 31 9.35 -4.74 2.36
CA TRP A 31 8.34 -5.10 1.36
C TRP A 31 7.14 -4.16 1.50
N GLY A 32 6.74 -3.58 0.37
CA GLY A 32 5.55 -2.75 0.25
C GLY A 32 4.31 -3.60 -0.01
N PHE A 33 3.20 -3.26 0.66
CA PHE A 33 1.89 -3.87 0.48
C PHE A 33 0.83 -2.81 0.20
N GLU A 34 -0.02 -3.06 -0.79
CA GLU A 34 -1.18 -2.20 -1.07
C GLU A 34 -2.26 -2.44 0.00
N LEU A 35 -2.73 -1.39 0.67
CA LEU A 35 -3.70 -1.50 1.76
C LEU A 35 -5.04 -2.11 1.33
N ALA A 36 -5.49 -1.81 0.12
CA ALA A 36 -6.80 -2.26 -0.37
C ALA A 36 -6.84 -3.77 -0.69
N THR A 37 -5.72 -4.35 -1.12
CA THR A 37 -5.68 -5.72 -1.66
C THR A 37 -4.78 -6.66 -0.88
N GLY A 38 -3.87 -6.14 -0.05
CA GLY A 38 -2.85 -6.91 0.65
C GLY A 38 -1.77 -7.48 -0.27
N THR A 39 -1.76 -7.15 -1.56
CA THR A 39 -0.77 -7.66 -2.53
C THR A 39 0.58 -6.96 -2.38
N THR A 40 1.64 -7.64 -2.80
CA THR A 40 3.00 -7.08 -2.87
C THR A 40 3.60 -7.25 -4.26
N ALA A 41 4.38 -6.27 -4.70
CA ALA A 41 5.14 -6.37 -5.95
C ALA A 41 6.39 -7.24 -5.84
N VAL A 42 6.86 -7.54 -4.60
CA VAL A 42 8.12 -8.28 -4.37
C VAL A 42 7.97 -9.77 -4.69
N LYS A 43 6.82 -10.34 -4.33
CA LYS A 43 6.41 -11.72 -4.62
C LYS A 43 4.92 -11.70 -4.98
N PRO A 44 4.58 -11.51 -6.27
CA PRO A 44 3.18 -11.35 -6.71
C PRO A 44 2.27 -12.52 -6.34
N GLU A 45 2.83 -13.70 -6.11
CA GLU A 45 2.14 -14.89 -5.65
C GLU A 45 1.78 -14.87 -4.15
N TRP A 46 2.28 -13.90 -3.38
CA TRP A 46 2.02 -13.74 -1.95
C TRP A 46 1.17 -12.50 -1.67
N SER A 47 0.32 -12.60 -0.63
CA SER A 47 -0.45 -11.48 -0.10
C SER A 47 -0.60 -11.60 1.42
N ILE A 48 -0.85 -10.48 2.07
CA ILE A 48 -1.37 -10.47 3.44
C ILE A 48 -2.90 -10.57 3.42
N ARG A 49 -3.47 -11.17 4.46
CA ARG A 49 -4.92 -11.29 4.56
C ARG A 49 -5.56 -9.90 4.73
N THR A 50 -6.58 -9.63 3.94
CA THR A 50 -7.46 -8.46 4.08
C THR A 50 -8.78 -8.85 4.72
N TYR A 51 -9.39 -7.90 5.42
CA TYR A 51 -10.72 -8.06 6.00
C TYR A 51 -11.62 -6.93 5.51
N PRO A 52 -12.89 -7.20 5.16
CA PRO A 52 -13.84 -6.13 4.86
C PRO A 52 -14.01 -5.22 6.08
N VAL A 53 -13.95 -3.91 5.87
CA VAL A 53 -14.13 -2.91 6.93
C VAL A 53 -15.20 -1.89 6.55
N ARG A 54 -15.91 -1.36 7.55
CA ARG A 54 -16.87 -0.27 7.39
C ARG A 54 -16.72 0.73 8.54
N VAL A 55 -16.79 2.02 8.21
CA VAL A 55 -16.90 3.09 9.22
C VAL A 55 -18.38 3.38 9.49
N VAL A 56 -18.78 3.39 10.76
CA VAL A 56 -20.13 3.75 11.21
C VAL A 56 -20.01 4.79 12.31
N GLY A 57 -20.36 6.04 12.01
CA GLY A 57 -20.12 7.14 12.94
C GLY A 57 -18.62 7.29 13.23
N ASN A 58 -18.24 7.12 14.50
CA ASN A 58 -16.85 7.20 14.95
C ASN A 58 -16.20 5.82 15.18
N ASP A 59 -16.91 4.74 14.81
CA ASP A 59 -16.47 3.36 14.99
C ASP A 59 -16.00 2.73 13.68
N VAL A 60 -15.01 1.83 13.78
CA VAL A 60 -14.51 1.01 12.68
C VAL A 60 -14.92 -0.44 12.93
N LEU A 61 -15.76 -0.98 12.05
CA LEU A 61 -16.21 -2.37 12.09
C LEU A 61 -15.33 -3.21 11.19
N VAL A 62 -14.82 -4.32 11.71
CA VAL A 62 -14.04 -5.32 10.98
C VAL A 62 -14.87 -6.60 10.88
N MET A 63 -15.05 -7.12 9.68
CA MET A 63 -15.78 -8.36 9.42
C MET A 63 -14.78 -9.52 9.25
N ALA A 64 -14.98 -10.60 10.01
CA ALA A 64 -14.15 -11.81 9.99
C ALA A 64 -14.90 -12.99 9.38
#